data_AF-A0A4R9LV35-F1
#
_entry.id   AF-A0A4R9LV35-F1
#
_cell.length_a   1.000
_cell.length_b   1.000
_cell.length_c   1.000
_cell.angle_alpha   90.00
_cell.angle_beta   90.00
_cell.angle_gamma   90.00
#
_symmetry.space_group_name_H-M   'P 1'
#
loop_
_entity.id
_entity.type
_entity.pdbx_description
1 polymer ?
#
loop_
_entity_poly.entity_id
_entity_poly.type
_entity_poly.pdbx_seq_one_letter_code
_entity_poly.pdbx_strand_id
1 'polypeptide(L)'
;MTNLLEIRAIIEALANESSVDEGVLQRGLELFNKGAVEDLQELDQGFYTAEVQGNTSSYKVSVYTTKSKTKPSVICTCPYQQDVYCKHGVAVLLAIDKKMRQSIEDRIQNLTIEELRKIVLEKFLSDRSVPDIAKPQRTKDVFVSLKFAYKKEINNIVRSHKDRHGFIDYRSSFSLEREMNLLLMKGRTLIPFQPEETLITAGSILNILPELIQNMDDSNGSILSFLSEAVSLFRDVAGKWPERKEAVVQESISFYKSYTSSSSDFWEYFIDLALELGSSSNQANEILLTLQNEIAKYDSDSYRVSYSVIRIFKIYDILNKQNEGFEFLKGYMKIPEVRKIFINKKINEGAFSEAEKLIQEGIALAPKHHWE
;
A
#
# COMPACT_ATOMS: atom_id res chain seq x y z
N MET A 1 -1.29 27.50 0.05
CA MET A 1 -0.72 28.85 -0.15
C MET A 1 -0.14 28.88 -1.54
N THR A 2 -0.74 29.63 -2.45
CA THR A 2 -0.25 29.76 -3.84
C THR A 2 1.13 30.42 -3.80
N ASN A 3 2.15 29.75 -4.31
CA ASN A 3 3.51 30.30 -4.36
C ASN A 3 3.71 31.13 -5.65
N LEU A 4 4.77 31.95 -5.70
CA LEU A 4 5.03 32.82 -6.86
C LEU A 4 5.25 32.04 -8.18
N LEU A 5 5.73 30.79 -8.10
CA LEU A 5 5.90 29.91 -9.25
C LEU A 5 4.56 29.50 -9.87
N GLU A 6 3.57 29.17 -9.05
CA GLU A 6 2.21 28.85 -9.50
C GLU A 6 1.54 30.04 -10.19
N ILE A 7 1.72 31.25 -9.65
CA ILE A 7 1.16 32.47 -10.26
C ILE A 7 1.77 32.71 -11.63
N ARG A 8 3.10 32.54 -11.79
CA ARG A 8 3.76 32.68 -13.09
C ARG A 8 3.23 31.66 -14.10
N ALA A 9 3.06 30.40 -13.69
CA ALA A 9 2.51 29.37 -14.57
C ALA A 9 1.07 29.68 -15.03
N ILE A 10 0.24 30.25 -14.15
CA ILE A 10 -1.12 30.69 -14.51
C ILE A 10 -1.07 31.81 -15.55
N ILE A 11 -0.20 32.81 -15.36
CA ILE A 11 -0.08 33.94 -16.30
C ILE A 11 0.45 33.46 -17.65
N GLU A 12 1.45 32.58 -17.66
CA GLU A 12 1.98 31.97 -18.88
C GLU A 12 0.89 31.18 -19.61
N ALA A 13 0.12 30.36 -18.90
CA ALA A 13 -0.94 29.55 -19.51
C ALA A 13 -2.10 30.40 -20.07
N LEU A 14 -2.51 31.46 -19.37
CA LEU A 14 -3.65 32.28 -19.75
C LEU A 14 -3.30 33.39 -20.74
N ALA A 15 -2.16 34.03 -20.57
CA ALA A 15 -1.78 35.25 -21.29
C ALA A 15 -0.48 35.12 -22.09
N ASN A 16 0.18 33.95 -22.08
CA ASN A 16 1.41 33.65 -22.82
C ASN A 16 2.56 34.63 -22.51
N GLU A 17 2.72 34.96 -21.23
CA GLU A 17 3.74 35.88 -20.74
C GLU A 17 4.35 35.35 -19.44
N SER A 18 5.68 35.33 -19.37
CA SER A 18 6.46 34.74 -18.28
C SER A 18 7.31 35.77 -17.52
N SER A 19 7.40 37.01 -18.00
CA SER A 19 8.28 38.05 -17.49
C SER A 19 7.54 39.13 -16.69
N VAL A 20 7.06 38.75 -15.50
CA VAL A 20 6.36 39.66 -14.58
C VAL A 20 7.18 39.84 -13.30
N ASP A 21 7.39 41.09 -12.89
CA ASP A 21 8.08 41.44 -11.65
C ASP A 21 7.40 40.83 -10.42
N GLU A 22 8.19 40.29 -9.49
CA GLU A 22 7.69 39.61 -8.29
C GLU A 22 6.88 40.53 -7.38
N GLY A 23 7.27 41.81 -7.28
CA GLY A 23 6.54 42.81 -6.52
C GLY A 23 5.18 43.13 -7.14
N VAL A 24 5.01 42.98 -8.46
CA VAL A 24 3.71 43.05 -9.12
C VAL A 24 2.88 41.80 -8.86
N LEU A 25 3.49 40.61 -8.93
CA LEU A 25 2.82 39.33 -8.65
C LEU A 25 2.26 39.28 -7.23
N GLN A 26 3.06 39.68 -6.24
CA GLN A 26 2.66 39.67 -4.83
C GLN A 26 1.50 40.65 -4.57
N ARG A 27 1.59 41.87 -5.09
CA ARG A 27 0.50 42.86 -4.95
C ARG A 27 -0.77 42.45 -5.70
N GLY A 28 -0.64 41.75 -6.83
CA GLY A 28 -1.78 41.17 -7.54
C GLY A 28 -2.46 40.06 -6.75
N LEU A 29 -1.68 39.15 -6.14
CA LEU A 29 -2.17 38.11 -5.25
C LEU A 29 -2.90 38.72 -4.03
N GLU A 30 -2.35 39.78 -3.43
CA GLU A 30 -2.99 40.47 -2.31
C GLU A 30 -4.36 41.06 -2.68
N LEU A 31 -4.46 41.71 -3.85
CA LEU A 31 -5.73 42.24 -4.35
C LEU A 31 -6.76 41.13 -4.59
N PHE A 32 -6.32 40.02 -5.19
CA PHE A 32 -7.17 38.85 -5.40
C PHE A 32 -7.67 38.27 -4.07
N ASN A 33 -6.78 38.09 -3.08
CA ASN A 33 -7.14 37.55 -1.77
C ASN A 33 -8.06 38.47 -0.97
N LYS A 34 -7.99 39.79 -1.17
CA LYS A 34 -8.90 40.78 -0.58
C LYS A 34 -10.27 40.81 -1.25
N GLY A 35 -10.49 40.04 -2.32
CA GLY A 35 -11.75 40.06 -3.07
C GLY A 35 -11.94 41.34 -3.88
N ALA A 36 -10.85 42.04 -4.25
CA ALA A 36 -10.93 43.33 -4.93
C ALA A 36 -11.36 43.24 -6.41
N VAL A 37 -11.53 42.02 -6.95
CA VAL A 37 -12.00 41.78 -8.32
C VAL A 37 -13.51 41.59 -8.29
N GLU A 38 -14.22 42.54 -8.89
CA GLU A 38 -15.67 42.63 -8.96
C GLU A 38 -16.13 42.43 -10.43
N ASP A 39 -17.37 42.00 -10.61
CA ASP A 39 -18.04 41.88 -11.92
C ASP A 39 -17.24 41.13 -13.00
N LEU A 40 -16.56 40.04 -12.63
CA LEU A 40 -15.84 39.20 -13.59
C LEU A 40 -16.80 38.44 -14.53
N GLN A 41 -16.84 38.89 -15.78
CA GLN A 41 -17.68 38.35 -16.84
C GLN A 41 -16.84 37.85 -18.01
N GLU A 42 -17.29 36.77 -18.64
CA GLU A 42 -16.77 36.31 -19.94
C GLU A 42 -17.76 36.80 -21.00
N LEU A 43 -17.31 37.66 -21.90
CA LEU A 43 -18.18 38.29 -22.91
C LEU A 43 -18.15 37.52 -24.24
N ASP A 44 -17.03 36.87 -24.54
CA ASP A 44 -16.85 35.95 -25.66
C ASP A 44 -15.80 34.90 -25.26
N GLN A 45 -15.67 33.80 -26.03
CA GLN A 45 -14.77 32.70 -25.73
C GLN A 45 -13.34 33.20 -25.47
N GLY A 46 -12.89 33.11 -24.22
CA GLY A 46 -11.55 33.53 -23.81
C GLY A 46 -11.37 35.05 -23.70
N PHE A 47 -12.43 35.85 -23.77
CA PHE A 47 -12.43 37.29 -23.54
C PHE A 47 -13.19 37.64 -22.24
N TYR A 48 -12.46 38.18 -21.28
CA TYR A 48 -12.97 38.51 -19.95
C TYR A 48 -12.89 40.00 -19.67
N THR A 49 -13.86 40.50 -18.90
CA THR A 49 -13.84 41.84 -18.32
C THR A 49 -14.13 41.79 -16.83
N ALA A 50 -13.47 42.64 -16.06
CA ALA A 50 -13.73 42.81 -14.64
C ALA A 50 -13.47 44.24 -14.20
N GLU A 51 -14.05 44.63 -13.07
CA GLU A 51 -13.68 45.83 -12.34
C GLU A 51 -12.79 45.44 -11.16
N VAL A 52 -11.73 46.21 -10.92
CA VAL A 52 -10.81 45.95 -9.80
C VAL A 52 -10.73 47.18 -8.93
N GLN A 53 -11.13 47.06 -7.67
CA GLN A 53 -10.97 48.13 -6.68
C GLN A 53 -9.49 48.30 -6.34
N GLY A 54 -8.94 49.44 -6.75
CA GLY A 54 -7.65 49.91 -6.26
C GLY A 54 -7.81 50.79 -5.01
N ASN A 55 -6.68 51.22 -4.44
CA ASN A 55 -6.69 52.03 -3.21
C ASN A 55 -7.39 53.41 -3.38
N THR A 56 -7.47 53.93 -4.60
CA THR A 56 -7.97 55.30 -4.88
C THR A 56 -9.11 55.33 -5.88
N SER A 57 -9.29 54.31 -6.72
CA SER A 57 -10.31 54.25 -7.78
C SER A 57 -10.51 52.80 -8.23
N SER A 58 -11.63 52.51 -8.88
CA SER A 58 -11.84 51.25 -9.60
C SER A 58 -11.19 51.32 -10.99
N TYR A 59 -10.62 50.21 -11.44
CA TYR A 59 -9.98 50.08 -12.75
C TYR A 59 -10.65 48.96 -13.54
N LYS A 60 -10.94 49.24 -14.82
CA LYS A 60 -11.48 48.23 -15.72
C LYS A 60 -10.33 47.43 -16.31
N VAL A 61 -10.44 46.10 -16.23
CA VAL A 61 -9.48 45.17 -16.80
C VAL A 61 -10.17 44.34 -17.86
N SER A 62 -9.50 44.21 -19.01
CA SER A 62 -9.91 43.37 -20.13
C SER A 62 -8.80 42.36 -20.42
N VAL A 63 -9.15 41.08 -20.43
CA VAL A 63 -8.21 39.98 -20.64
C VAL A 63 -8.63 39.19 -21.87
N TYR A 64 -7.72 39.12 -22.85
CA TYR A 64 -7.79 38.18 -23.94
C TYR A 64 -6.85 37.02 -23.61
N THR A 65 -7.40 35.83 -23.47
CA THR A 65 -6.63 34.63 -23.12
C THR A 65 -6.06 33.94 -24.36
N THR A 66 -5.21 32.93 -24.17
CA THR A 66 -4.73 32.00 -25.21
C THR A 66 -5.85 31.28 -25.97
N LYS A 67 -7.08 31.26 -25.44
CA LYS A 67 -8.26 30.68 -26.10
C LYS A 67 -9.05 31.70 -26.94
N SER A 68 -8.73 32.99 -26.84
CA SER A 68 -9.34 34.04 -27.64
C SER A 68 -8.95 33.90 -29.11
N LYS A 69 -9.81 34.41 -30.02
CA LYS A 69 -9.46 34.60 -31.43
C LYS A 69 -8.49 35.78 -31.65
N THR A 70 -8.31 36.61 -30.63
CA THR A 70 -7.38 37.75 -30.63
C THR A 70 -6.07 37.40 -29.91
N LYS A 71 -5.01 38.18 -30.15
CA LYS A 71 -3.72 37.98 -29.48
C LYS A 71 -3.90 38.08 -27.95
N PRO A 72 -3.35 37.12 -27.16
CA PRO A 72 -3.43 37.18 -25.72
C PRO A 72 -2.85 38.49 -25.18
N SER A 73 -3.60 39.15 -24.32
CA SER A 73 -3.24 40.46 -23.77
C SER A 73 -4.08 40.80 -22.55
N VAL A 74 -3.49 41.58 -21.65
CA VAL A 74 -4.19 42.14 -20.49
C VAL A 74 -4.11 43.65 -20.57
N ILE A 75 -5.27 44.30 -20.61
CA ILE A 75 -5.41 45.74 -20.73
C ILE A 75 -6.08 46.25 -19.47
N CYS A 76 -5.49 47.24 -18.81
CA CYS A 76 -6.02 47.81 -17.57
C CYS A 76 -6.07 49.32 -17.69
N THR A 77 -7.14 49.97 -17.25
CA THR A 77 -7.27 51.43 -17.28
C THR A 77 -6.42 52.17 -16.24
N CYS A 78 -5.48 51.49 -15.57
CA CYS A 78 -4.67 52.10 -14.52
C CYS A 78 -3.51 52.94 -15.08
N PRO A 79 -3.15 54.06 -14.43
CA PRO A 79 -2.10 54.97 -14.92
C PRO A 79 -0.69 54.40 -14.83
N TYR A 80 -0.51 53.25 -14.17
CA TYR A 80 0.77 52.60 -13.92
C TYR A 80 1.10 51.45 -14.89
N GLN A 81 0.44 51.40 -16.06
CA GLN A 81 0.69 50.37 -17.09
C GLN A 81 2.00 50.67 -17.87
N GLN A 82 3.13 50.78 -17.16
CA GLN A 82 4.45 50.98 -17.76
C GLN A 82 5.26 49.69 -17.88
N ASP A 83 4.94 48.67 -17.09
CA ASP A 83 5.48 47.32 -17.21
C ASP A 83 4.40 46.34 -17.67
N VAL A 84 4.83 45.30 -18.39
CA VAL A 84 4.04 44.34 -19.19
C VAL A 84 2.69 43.94 -18.57
N TYR A 85 2.59 43.84 -17.23
CA TYR A 85 1.33 43.79 -16.50
C TYR A 85 1.31 44.65 -15.25
N CYS A 86 0.13 45.13 -14.87
CA CYS A 86 -0.12 45.74 -13.56
C CYS A 86 -0.70 44.71 -12.57
N LYS A 87 -0.66 45.05 -11.27
CA LYS A 87 -1.22 44.22 -10.19
C LYS A 87 -2.72 43.89 -10.37
N HIS A 88 -3.50 44.77 -11.00
CA HIS A 88 -4.92 44.52 -11.28
C HIS A 88 -5.10 43.43 -12.34
N GLY A 89 -4.22 43.43 -13.37
CA GLY A 89 -4.22 42.38 -14.40
C GLY A 89 -3.90 41.00 -13.82
N VAL A 90 -2.91 40.92 -12.95
CA VAL A 90 -2.57 39.69 -12.21
C VAL A 90 -3.75 39.20 -11.38
N ALA A 91 -4.40 40.10 -10.62
CA ALA A 91 -5.56 39.74 -9.80
C ALA A 91 -6.71 39.16 -10.63
N VAL A 92 -6.97 39.72 -11.82
CA VAL A 92 -8.03 39.23 -12.71
C VAL A 92 -7.66 37.89 -13.35
N LEU A 93 -6.40 37.68 -13.74
CA LEU A 93 -5.94 36.37 -14.24
C LEU A 93 -6.11 35.26 -13.19
N LEU A 94 -5.81 35.55 -11.91
CA LEU A 94 -6.05 34.63 -10.80
C LEU A 94 -7.54 34.36 -10.58
N ALA A 95 -8.39 35.38 -10.73
CA ALA A 95 -9.84 35.22 -10.63
C ALA A 95 -10.43 34.39 -11.78
N ILE A 96 -9.91 34.56 -13.00
CA ILE A 96 -10.25 33.73 -14.16
C ILE A 96 -9.84 32.27 -13.89
N ASP A 97 -8.60 32.01 -13.48
CA ASP A 97 -8.13 30.66 -13.15
C ASP A 97 -9.00 29.99 -12.08
N LYS A 98 -9.32 30.71 -10.99
CA LYS A 98 -10.22 30.21 -9.93
C LYS A 98 -11.60 29.84 -10.48
N LYS A 99 -12.20 30.71 -11.31
CA LYS A 99 -13.52 30.45 -11.93
C LYS A 99 -13.48 29.23 -12.87
N MET A 100 -12.40 29.10 -13.65
CA MET A 100 -12.21 27.94 -14.54
C MET A 100 -12.03 26.65 -13.75
N ARG A 101 -11.24 26.65 -12.67
CA ARG A 101 -11.05 25.48 -11.81
C ARG A 101 -12.36 25.05 -11.15
N GLN A 102 -13.12 25.99 -10.59
CA GLN A 102 -14.43 25.69 -10.01
C GLN A 102 -15.38 25.06 -11.03
N SER A 103 -15.44 25.61 -12.26
CA SER A 103 -16.23 25.02 -13.34
C SER A 103 -15.78 23.60 -13.70
N ILE A 104 -14.47 23.32 -13.68
CA ILE A 104 -13.94 21.98 -13.92
C ILE A 104 -14.29 21.05 -12.75
N GLU A 105 -14.13 21.50 -11.51
CA GLU A 105 -14.47 20.74 -10.30
C GLU A 105 -15.95 20.34 -10.30
N ASP A 106 -16.86 21.27 -10.59
CA ASP A 106 -18.30 21.00 -10.70
C ASP A 106 -18.61 19.98 -11.80
N ARG A 107 -17.91 20.07 -12.94
CA ARG A 107 -18.06 19.10 -14.04
C ARG A 107 -17.53 17.72 -13.65
N ILE A 108 -16.40 17.64 -12.94
CA ILE A 108 -15.81 16.38 -12.48
C ILE A 108 -16.74 15.69 -11.47
N GLN A 109 -17.36 16.44 -10.56
CA GLN A 109 -18.30 15.88 -9.57
C GLN A 109 -19.51 15.19 -10.20
N ASN A 110 -19.86 15.58 -11.42
CA ASN A 110 -20.99 15.02 -12.17
C ASN A 110 -20.60 13.86 -13.11
N LEU A 111 -19.33 13.47 -13.16
CA LEU A 111 -18.86 12.36 -13.98
C LEU A 111 -18.79 11.06 -13.17
N THR A 112 -19.08 9.94 -13.84
CA THR A 112 -18.75 8.62 -13.30
C THR A 112 -17.24 8.37 -13.35
N ILE A 113 -16.77 7.42 -12.54
CA ILE A 113 -15.36 7.02 -12.50
C ILE A 113 -14.89 6.53 -13.88
N GLU A 114 -15.75 5.84 -14.65
CA GLU A 114 -15.40 5.34 -16.00
C GLU A 114 -15.26 6.47 -17.03
N GLU A 115 -16.14 7.47 -17.00
CA GLU A 115 -16.04 8.63 -17.88
C GLU A 115 -14.79 9.46 -17.56
N LEU A 116 -14.49 9.65 -16.28
CA LEU A 116 -13.27 10.32 -15.85
C LEU A 116 -12.02 9.56 -16.30
N ARG A 117 -11.99 8.22 -16.16
CA ARG A 117 -10.90 7.37 -16.66
C ARG A 117 -10.69 7.55 -18.16
N LYS A 118 -11.75 7.55 -18.94
CA LYS A 118 -11.69 7.74 -20.40
C LYS A 118 -11.10 9.10 -20.77
N ILE A 119 -11.57 10.18 -20.13
CA ILE A 119 -11.08 11.54 -20.39
C ILE A 119 -9.58 11.65 -20.04
N VAL A 120 -9.18 11.10 -18.89
CA VAL A 120 -7.77 11.09 -18.48
C VAL A 120 -6.93 10.31 -19.50
N LEU A 121 -7.35 9.11 -19.90
CA LEU A 121 -6.67 8.31 -20.91
C LEU A 121 -6.50 9.05 -22.24
N GLU A 122 -7.57 9.68 -22.75
CA GLU A 122 -7.52 10.46 -23.99
C GLU A 122 -6.55 11.66 -23.88
N LYS A 123 -6.51 12.31 -22.71
CA LYS A 123 -5.60 13.43 -22.46
C LYS A 123 -4.13 12.99 -22.36
N PHE A 124 -3.86 11.85 -21.71
CA PHE A 124 -2.52 11.26 -21.65
C PHE A 124 -2.01 10.80 -23.03
N LEU A 125 -2.90 10.29 -23.88
CA LEU A 125 -2.53 9.87 -25.24
C LEU A 125 -2.26 11.05 -26.18
N SER A 126 -2.95 12.17 -25.98
CA SER A 126 -2.82 13.38 -26.82
C SER A 126 -1.67 14.30 -26.40
N ASP A 127 -1.16 14.19 -25.17
CA ASP A 127 -0.14 15.08 -24.63
C ASP A 127 1.03 14.26 -24.02
N ARG A 128 2.07 14.01 -24.82
CA ARG A 128 3.26 13.25 -24.40
C ARG A 128 4.16 13.99 -23.40
N SER A 129 3.82 15.23 -23.06
CA SER A 129 4.56 16.07 -22.11
C SER A 129 4.05 15.95 -20.68
N VAL A 130 2.93 15.25 -20.46
CA VAL A 130 2.42 14.96 -19.12
C VAL A 130 3.53 14.17 -18.41
N PRO A 131 4.10 14.70 -17.31
CA PRO A 131 5.09 13.98 -16.52
C PRO A 131 4.51 12.62 -16.10
N ASP A 132 5.34 11.71 -15.62
CA ASP A 132 4.92 10.45 -15.03
C ASP A 132 4.12 10.71 -13.72
N ILE A 133 2.91 11.25 -13.83
CA ILE A 133 1.93 11.45 -12.75
C ILE A 133 1.38 10.06 -12.32
N ALA A 134 1.73 9.00 -13.06
CA ALA A 134 1.30 7.62 -12.82
C ALA A 134 2.06 6.89 -11.69
N LYS A 135 2.83 7.61 -10.87
CA LYS A 135 3.03 7.20 -9.47
C LYS A 135 2.07 8.00 -8.61
N PRO A 136 0.78 7.59 -8.48
CA PRO A 136 -0.07 8.20 -7.49
C PRO A 136 0.63 8.04 -6.14
N GLN A 137 1.05 9.15 -5.54
CA GLN A 137 1.34 9.19 -4.11
C GLN A 137 -0.01 9.01 -3.40
N ARG A 138 -0.49 7.76 -3.38
CA ARG A 138 -1.64 7.38 -2.58
C ARG A 138 -1.23 7.65 -1.13
N THR A 139 -1.93 8.59 -0.51
CA THR A 139 -1.71 8.93 0.89
C THR A 139 -2.13 7.75 1.77
N LYS A 140 -1.70 7.75 3.04
CA LYS A 140 -2.13 6.75 4.02
C LYS A 140 -3.66 6.62 4.07
N ASP A 141 -4.38 7.74 3.90
CA ASP A 141 -5.85 7.79 3.93
C ASP A 141 -6.49 7.01 2.77
N VAL A 142 -5.87 7.01 1.59
CA VAL A 142 -6.33 6.22 0.44
C VAL A 142 -6.16 4.72 0.71
N PHE A 143 -5.04 4.31 1.29
CA PHE A 143 -4.81 2.89 1.62
C PHE A 143 -5.71 2.40 2.76
N VAL A 144 -6.00 3.24 3.75
CA VAL A 144 -6.99 2.93 4.79
C VAL A 144 -8.37 2.72 4.17
N SER A 145 -8.79 3.61 3.27
CA SER A 145 -10.08 3.50 2.57
C SER A 145 -10.14 2.25 1.69
N LEU A 146 -9.04 1.92 1.01
CA LEU A 146 -8.93 0.75 0.16
C LEU A 146 -8.98 -0.55 0.97
N LYS A 147 -8.28 -0.60 2.12
CA LYS A 147 -8.36 -1.73 3.05
C LYS A 147 -9.78 -1.93 3.58
N PHE A 148 -10.50 -0.85 3.88
CA PHE A 148 -11.90 -0.94 4.25
C PHE A 148 -12.78 -1.46 3.11
N ALA A 149 -12.54 -1.01 1.87
CA ALA A 149 -13.27 -1.45 0.69
C ALA A 149 -13.08 -2.96 0.43
N TYR A 150 -11.84 -3.46 0.37
CA TYR A 150 -11.56 -4.88 0.18
C TYR A 150 -12.12 -5.73 1.32
N LYS A 151 -11.96 -5.29 2.57
CA LYS A 151 -12.58 -5.96 3.72
C LYS A 151 -14.09 -6.06 3.55
N LYS A 152 -14.77 -4.98 3.14
CA LYS A 152 -16.22 -4.96 2.94
C LYS A 152 -16.64 -5.89 1.79
N GLU A 153 -15.93 -5.85 0.67
CA GLU A 153 -16.17 -6.69 -0.50
C GLU A 153 -16.06 -8.18 -0.14
N ILE A 154 -14.94 -8.58 0.46
CA ILE A 154 -14.71 -9.97 0.90
C ILE A 154 -15.77 -10.41 1.91
N ASN A 155 -16.12 -9.57 2.88
CA ASN A 155 -17.18 -9.90 3.83
C ASN A 155 -18.55 -10.08 3.15
N ASN A 156 -18.85 -9.30 2.11
CA ASN A 156 -20.09 -9.46 1.36
C ASN A 156 -20.10 -10.78 0.57
N ILE A 157 -18.99 -11.11 -0.11
CA ILE A 157 -18.81 -12.39 -0.82
C ILE A 157 -18.99 -13.56 0.16
N VAL A 158 -18.32 -13.53 1.31
CA VAL A 158 -18.44 -14.60 2.31
C VAL A 158 -19.86 -14.72 2.83
N ARG A 159 -20.53 -13.59 3.14
CA ARG A 159 -21.91 -13.58 3.63
C ARG A 159 -22.92 -14.11 2.63
N SER A 160 -22.74 -13.88 1.33
CA SER A 160 -23.67 -14.40 0.31
C SER A 160 -23.61 -15.91 0.14
N HIS A 161 -22.56 -16.56 0.66
CA HIS A 161 -22.35 -18.00 0.60
C HIS A 161 -22.68 -18.73 1.92
N LYS A 162 -23.01 -17.98 2.97
CA LYS A 162 -23.41 -18.55 4.26
C LYS A 162 -24.88 -18.94 4.25
N ASP A 163 -25.17 -20.08 4.87
CA ASP A 163 -26.53 -20.48 5.18
C ASP A 163 -27.12 -19.68 6.35
N ARG A 164 -28.36 -20.00 6.74
CA ARG A 164 -29.05 -19.36 7.87
C ARG A 164 -28.37 -19.53 9.23
N HIS A 165 -27.43 -20.48 9.35
CA HIS A 165 -26.65 -20.75 10.55
C HIS A 165 -25.24 -20.14 10.49
N GLY A 166 -24.90 -19.47 9.38
CA GLY A 166 -23.59 -18.85 9.19
C GLY A 166 -22.52 -19.81 8.67
N PHE A 167 -22.90 -21.02 8.24
CA PHE A 167 -22.01 -22.05 7.73
C PHE A 167 -22.00 -22.07 6.20
N ILE A 168 -20.85 -22.37 5.60
CA ILE A 168 -20.68 -22.51 4.15
C ILE A 168 -20.53 -23.99 3.82
N ASP A 169 -21.54 -24.57 3.17
CA ASP A 169 -21.53 -25.99 2.78
C ASP A 169 -20.56 -26.29 1.63
N TYR A 170 -20.29 -27.57 1.40
CA TYR A 170 -19.36 -28.06 0.39
C TYR A 170 -19.64 -27.57 -1.04
N ARG A 171 -20.91 -27.36 -1.44
CA ARG A 171 -21.22 -26.84 -2.77
C ARG A 171 -21.00 -25.33 -2.85
N SER A 172 -21.38 -24.64 -1.78
CA SER A 172 -21.21 -23.19 -1.65
C SER A 172 -19.73 -22.80 -1.57
N SER A 173 -18.86 -23.67 -1.03
CA SER A 173 -17.41 -23.42 -0.95
C SER A 173 -16.75 -23.29 -2.32
N PHE A 174 -17.15 -24.07 -3.34
CA PHE A 174 -16.66 -23.89 -4.72
C PHE A 174 -17.06 -22.55 -5.35
N SER A 175 -18.24 -22.02 -5.00
CA SER A 175 -18.68 -20.73 -5.53
C SER A 175 -17.93 -19.58 -4.85
N LEU A 176 -17.74 -19.67 -3.54
CA LEU A 176 -16.86 -18.77 -2.79
C LEU A 176 -15.44 -18.79 -3.36
N GLU A 177 -14.90 -19.98 -3.61
CA GLU A 177 -13.54 -20.16 -4.15
C GLU A 177 -13.36 -19.44 -5.48
N ARG A 178 -14.32 -19.59 -6.41
CA ARG A 178 -14.28 -18.87 -7.69
C ARG A 178 -14.23 -17.36 -7.51
N GLU A 179 -15.08 -16.80 -6.63
CA GLU A 179 -15.12 -15.34 -6.42
C GLU A 179 -13.86 -14.82 -5.70
N MET A 180 -13.38 -15.53 -4.68
CA MET A 180 -12.15 -15.17 -3.97
C MET A 180 -10.92 -15.27 -4.87
N ASN A 181 -10.87 -16.25 -5.76
CA ASN A 181 -9.80 -16.38 -6.75
C ASN A 181 -9.77 -15.23 -7.74
N LEU A 182 -10.92 -14.63 -8.11
CA LEU A 182 -10.92 -13.41 -8.94
C LEU A 182 -10.21 -12.25 -8.26
N LEU A 183 -10.36 -12.10 -6.93
CA LEU A 183 -9.65 -11.08 -6.16
C LEU A 183 -8.15 -11.36 -6.07
N LEU A 184 -7.75 -12.62 -5.86
CA LEU A 184 -6.34 -13.03 -5.86
C LEU A 184 -5.69 -12.81 -7.23
N MET A 185 -6.37 -13.21 -8.31
CA MET A 185 -5.92 -12.97 -9.69
C MET A 185 -5.77 -11.48 -9.97
N LYS A 186 -6.75 -10.66 -9.55
CA LYS A 186 -6.64 -9.20 -9.65
C LYS A 186 -5.39 -8.70 -8.90
N GLY A 187 -5.18 -9.14 -7.65
CA GLY A 187 -3.96 -8.84 -6.89
C GLY A 187 -2.68 -9.19 -7.65
N ARG A 188 -2.63 -10.38 -8.26
CA ARG A 188 -1.48 -10.82 -9.07
C ARG A 188 -1.22 -9.90 -10.26
N THR A 189 -2.25 -9.44 -10.97
CA THR A 189 -2.10 -8.49 -12.09
C THR A 189 -1.61 -7.11 -11.65
N LEU A 190 -1.83 -6.74 -10.39
CA LEU A 190 -1.43 -5.44 -9.83
C LEU A 190 0.03 -5.41 -9.37
N ILE A 191 0.69 -6.57 -9.17
CA ILE A 191 2.08 -6.64 -8.71
C ILE A 191 3.01 -5.65 -9.43
N PRO A 192 3.03 -5.55 -10.78
CA PRO A 192 4.00 -4.70 -11.48
C PRO A 192 3.77 -3.19 -11.33
N PHE A 193 2.62 -2.76 -10.81
CA PHE A 193 2.19 -1.35 -10.83
C PHE A 193 1.72 -0.83 -9.48
N GLN A 194 1.11 -1.68 -8.65
CA GLN A 194 0.44 -1.32 -7.41
C GLN A 194 0.70 -2.36 -6.32
N PRO A 195 1.95 -2.45 -5.81
CA PRO A 195 2.32 -3.43 -4.77
C PRO A 195 1.50 -3.25 -3.49
N GLU A 196 1.20 -2.02 -3.08
CA GLU A 196 0.42 -1.76 -1.86
C GLU A 196 -1.02 -2.27 -1.97
N GLU A 197 -1.67 -2.08 -3.11
CA GLU A 197 -3.01 -2.63 -3.33
C GLU A 197 -2.99 -4.16 -3.35
N THR A 198 -1.95 -4.75 -3.95
CA THR A 198 -1.74 -6.21 -3.94
C THR A 198 -1.65 -6.76 -2.51
N LEU A 199 -0.82 -6.12 -1.66
CA LEU A 199 -0.68 -6.50 -0.25
C LEU A 199 -1.99 -6.32 0.51
N ILE A 200 -2.73 -5.23 0.27
CA ILE A 200 -4.04 -4.99 0.90
C ILE A 200 -5.05 -6.07 0.50
N THR A 201 -5.12 -6.45 -0.78
CA THR A 201 -6.01 -7.51 -1.25
C THR A 201 -5.68 -8.84 -0.60
N ALA A 202 -4.42 -9.28 -0.70
CA ALA A 202 -3.95 -10.53 -0.11
C ALA A 202 -4.13 -10.54 1.42
N GLY A 203 -3.76 -9.47 2.10
CA GLY A 203 -3.91 -9.33 3.54
C GLY A 203 -5.38 -9.32 3.98
N SER A 204 -6.28 -8.74 3.19
CA SER A 204 -7.72 -8.78 3.51
C SER A 204 -8.30 -10.19 3.42
N ILE A 205 -7.80 -11.01 2.49
CA ILE A 205 -8.16 -12.44 2.38
C ILE A 205 -7.61 -13.21 3.58
N LEU A 206 -6.33 -13.02 3.92
CA LEU A 206 -5.72 -13.65 5.10
C LEU A 206 -6.45 -13.32 6.40
N ASN A 207 -7.04 -12.14 6.53
CA ASN A 207 -7.78 -11.74 7.72
C ASN A 207 -9.13 -12.46 7.88
N ILE A 208 -9.74 -12.97 6.80
CA ILE A 208 -11.03 -13.67 6.89
C ILE A 208 -10.87 -15.18 7.08
N LEU A 209 -9.70 -15.75 6.79
CA LEU A 209 -9.50 -17.21 6.86
C LEU A 209 -9.78 -17.82 8.24
N PRO A 210 -9.42 -17.22 9.39
CA PRO A 210 -9.78 -17.78 10.70
C PRO A 210 -11.28 -18.02 10.88
N GLU A 211 -12.11 -17.14 10.33
CA GLU A 211 -13.57 -17.29 10.34
C GLU A 211 -14.02 -18.43 9.42
N LEU A 212 -13.42 -18.54 8.22
CA LEU A 212 -13.75 -19.60 7.26
C LEU A 212 -13.33 -20.99 7.77
N ILE A 213 -12.17 -21.11 8.42
CA ILE A 213 -11.70 -22.36 9.05
C ILE A 213 -12.75 -22.94 9.99
N GLN A 214 -13.45 -22.09 10.73
CA GLN A 214 -14.44 -22.54 11.72
C GLN A 214 -15.83 -22.78 11.13
N ASN A 215 -16.15 -22.17 9.97
CA ASN A 215 -17.52 -22.06 9.48
C ASN A 215 -17.69 -22.46 8.01
N MET A 216 -16.79 -23.29 7.47
CA MET A 216 -16.86 -23.77 6.09
C MET A 216 -16.50 -25.25 6.00
N ASP A 217 -17.20 -25.98 5.14
CA ASP A 217 -16.76 -27.29 4.67
C ASP A 217 -15.62 -27.11 3.65
N ASP A 218 -14.39 -27.25 4.14
CA ASP A 218 -13.17 -27.13 3.34
C ASP A 218 -12.65 -28.47 2.81
N SER A 219 -13.51 -29.48 2.64
CA SER A 219 -13.07 -30.78 2.09
C SER A 219 -12.46 -30.68 0.69
N ASN A 220 -12.67 -29.55 -0.01
CA ASN A 220 -12.06 -29.25 -1.30
C ASN A 220 -10.69 -28.53 -1.20
N GLY A 221 -10.24 -28.13 0.00
CA GLY A 221 -8.95 -27.50 0.24
C GLY A 221 -8.86 -26.01 -0.15
N SER A 222 -10.00 -25.32 -0.23
CA SER A 222 -10.08 -23.89 -0.58
C SER A 222 -9.30 -23.00 0.40
N ILE A 223 -9.33 -23.28 1.71
CA ILE A 223 -8.66 -22.44 2.71
C ILE A 223 -7.14 -22.47 2.48
N LEU A 224 -6.59 -23.67 2.30
CA LEU A 224 -5.16 -23.82 2.03
C LEU A 224 -4.79 -23.17 0.69
N SER A 225 -5.66 -23.29 -0.32
CA SER A 225 -5.51 -22.60 -1.61
C SER A 225 -5.42 -21.07 -1.43
N PHE A 226 -6.39 -20.46 -0.74
CA PHE A 226 -6.39 -19.01 -0.48
C PHE A 226 -5.18 -18.55 0.32
N LEU A 227 -4.80 -19.30 1.36
CA LEU A 227 -3.64 -19.01 2.18
C LEU A 227 -2.36 -19.02 1.33
N SER A 228 -2.15 -20.10 0.58
CA SER A 228 -0.93 -20.28 -0.22
C SER A 228 -0.79 -19.21 -1.29
N GLU A 229 -1.88 -18.88 -1.99
CA GLU A 229 -1.88 -17.84 -3.02
C GLU A 229 -1.69 -16.44 -2.42
N ALA A 230 -2.36 -16.11 -1.32
CA ALA A 230 -2.17 -14.83 -0.65
C ALA A 230 -0.73 -14.66 -0.12
N VAL A 231 -0.15 -15.69 0.50
CA VAL A 231 1.26 -15.70 0.94
C VAL A 231 2.21 -15.60 -0.26
N SER A 232 1.88 -16.24 -1.39
CA SER A 232 2.64 -16.08 -2.66
C SER A 232 2.62 -14.64 -3.14
N LEU A 233 1.50 -13.91 -3.04
CA LEU A 233 1.45 -12.50 -3.44
C LEU A 233 2.36 -11.63 -2.58
N PHE A 234 2.44 -11.88 -1.27
CA PHE A 234 3.40 -11.20 -0.39
C PHE A 234 4.85 -11.46 -0.84
N ARG A 235 5.18 -12.73 -1.12
CA ARG A 235 6.49 -13.15 -1.63
C ARG A 235 6.84 -12.48 -2.96
N ASP A 236 5.91 -12.51 -3.91
CA ASP A 236 6.09 -11.95 -5.25
C ASP A 236 6.25 -10.44 -5.23
N VAL A 237 5.52 -9.74 -4.35
CA VAL A 237 5.69 -8.30 -4.13
C VAL A 237 7.09 -8.01 -3.55
N ALA A 238 7.54 -8.74 -2.54
CA ALA A 238 8.89 -8.54 -1.98
C ALA A 238 10.00 -8.84 -2.99
N GLY A 239 9.80 -9.83 -3.86
CA GLY A 239 10.74 -10.17 -4.94
C GLY A 239 10.78 -9.12 -6.05
N LYS A 240 9.62 -8.57 -6.44
CA LYS A 240 9.53 -7.55 -7.49
C LYS A 240 9.90 -6.15 -7.02
N TRP A 241 9.63 -5.84 -5.75
CA TRP A 241 9.85 -4.53 -5.12
C TRP A 241 10.68 -4.69 -3.84
N PRO A 242 12.02 -4.80 -3.98
CA PRO A 242 12.90 -5.05 -2.83
C PRO A 242 12.79 -4.02 -1.71
N GLU A 243 12.45 -2.77 -2.02
CA GLU A 243 12.22 -1.71 -1.03
C GLU A 243 10.98 -1.97 -0.14
N ARG A 244 10.11 -2.90 -0.54
CA ARG A 244 8.94 -3.32 0.24
C ARG A 244 9.20 -4.55 1.10
N LYS A 245 10.33 -5.22 0.92
CA LYS A 245 10.67 -6.46 1.64
C LYS A 245 10.56 -6.30 3.16
N GLU A 246 11.10 -5.23 3.72
CA GLU A 246 11.04 -4.98 5.18
C GLU A 246 9.58 -4.85 5.67
N ALA A 247 8.72 -4.16 4.92
CA ALA A 247 7.31 -4.00 5.25
C ALA A 247 6.54 -5.33 5.14
N VAL A 248 6.81 -6.12 4.09
CA VAL A 248 6.22 -7.45 3.88
C VAL A 248 6.61 -8.40 5.02
N VAL A 249 7.88 -8.38 5.46
CA VAL A 249 8.34 -9.16 6.62
C VAL A 249 7.59 -8.71 7.89
N GLN A 250 7.45 -7.40 8.12
CA GLN A 250 6.73 -6.90 9.30
C GLN A 250 5.25 -7.30 9.31
N GLU A 251 4.60 -7.27 8.15
CA GLU A 251 3.21 -7.68 8.02
C GLU A 251 3.06 -9.20 8.22
N SER A 252 4.02 -9.99 7.75
CA SER A 252 4.10 -11.44 8.03
C SER A 252 4.22 -11.71 9.54
N ILE A 253 5.09 -10.99 10.26
CA ILE A 253 5.21 -11.09 11.72
C ILE A 253 3.87 -10.73 12.41
N SER A 254 3.16 -9.73 11.88
CA SER A 254 1.86 -9.31 12.40
C SER A 254 0.79 -10.39 12.20
N PHE A 255 0.75 -11.04 11.03
CA PHE A 255 -0.14 -12.17 10.78
C PHE A 255 0.18 -13.36 11.68
N TYR A 256 1.46 -13.70 11.85
CA TYR A 256 1.90 -14.74 12.80
C TYR A 256 1.31 -14.49 14.20
N LYS A 257 1.52 -13.27 14.75
CA LYS A 257 0.99 -12.87 16.07
C LYS A 257 -0.53 -12.92 16.15
N SER A 258 -1.22 -12.50 15.09
CA SER A 258 -2.68 -12.54 15.04
C SER A 258 -3.20 -13.97 15.11
N TYR A 259 -2.67 -14.85 14.27
CA TYR A 259 -3.08 -16.24 14.18
C TYR A 259 -2.73 -17.04 15.44
N THR A 260 -1.57 -16.76 16.06
CA THR A 260 -1.21 -17.42 17.32
C THR A 260 -2.11 -16.98 18.48
N SER A 261 -2.57 -15.72 18.47
CA SER A 261 -3.42 -15.15 19.52
C SER A 261 -4.88 -15.59 19.40
N SER A 262 -5.36 -15.90 18.20
CA SER A 262 -6.69 -16.48 17.96
C SER A 262 -6.71 -18.01 17.96
N SER A 263 -5.58 -18.66 18.31
CA SER A 263 -5.40 -20.11 18.24
C SER A 263 -5.82 -20.71 16.89
N SER A 264 -5.54 -19.97 15.80
CA SER A 264 -5.89 -20.39 14.45
C SER A 264 -4.74 -21.18 13.83
N ASP A 265 -5.08 -22.18 13.02
CA ASP A 265 -4.11 -22.97 12.24
C ASP A 265 -3.39 -22.13 11.19
N PHE A 266 -2.30 -22.66 10.63
CA PHE A 266 -1.51 -22.06 9.55
C PHE A 266 -0.62 -20.88 9.92
N TRP A 267 -0.42 -20.61 11.21
CA TRP A 267 0.52 -19.59 11.68
C TRP A 267 1.95 -19.79 11.15
N GLU A 268 2.34 -21.03 10.84
CA GLU A 268 3.66 -21.41 10.32
C GLU A 268 4.02 -20.71 9.01
N TYR A 269 3.04 -20.44 8.14
CA TYR A 269 3.28 -19.86 6.82
C TYR A 269 3.87 -18.46 6.92
N PHE A 270 3.43 -17.68 7.91
CA PHE A 270 3.85 -16.31 8.08
C PHE A 270 5.26 -16.21 8.65
N ILE A 271 5.63 -17.11 9.56
CA ILE A 271 6.98 -17.12 10.12
C ILE A 271 8.00 -17.66 9.13
N ASP A 272 7.64 -18.68 8.35
CA ASP A 272 8.52 -19.18 7.30
C ASP A 272 8.70 -18.14 6.19
N LEU A 273 7.66 -17.38 5.82
CA LEU A 273 7.79 -16.26 4.89
C LEU A 273 8.75 -15.16 5.42
N ALA A 274 8.62 -14.77 6.70
CA ALA A 274 9.48 -13.76 7.31
C ALA A 274 10.96 -14.18 7.34
N LEU A 275 11.23 -15.46 7.58
CA LEU A 275 12.58 -16.03 7.55
C LEU A 275 13.12 -16.18 6.13
N GLU A 276 12.29 -16.65 5.19
CA GLU A 276 12.65 -16.80 3.78
C GLU A 276 13.05 -15.48 3.14
N LEU A 277 12.24 -14.43 3.36
CA LEU A 277 12.51 -13.12 2.80
C LEU A 277 13.76 -12.49 3.44
N GLY A 278 14.11 -12.86 4.67
CA GLY A 278 15.24 -12.32 5.41
C GLY A 278 14.84 -11.11 6.26
N SER A 279 14.92 -11.29 7.58
CA SER A 279 14.54 -10.32 8.60
C SER A 279 15.71 -9.43 9.01
N SER A 280 15.45 -8.14 9.29
CA SER A 280 16.44 -7.27 9.95
C SER A 280 16.72 -7.74 11.38
N SER A 281 17.80 -7.29 12.02
CA SER A 281 18.10 -7.67 13.41
C SER A 281 16.98 -7.30 14.38
N ASN A 282 16.26 -6.21 14.15
CA ASN A 282 15.11 -5.81 14.97
C ASN A 282 13.94 -6.78 14.80
N GLN A 283 13.60 -7.11 13.55
CA GLN A 283 12.55 -8.08 13.22
C GLN A 283 12.89 -9.48 13.73
N ALA A 284 14.15 -9.91 13.60
CA ALA A 284 14.65 -11.16 14.13
C ALA A 284 14.50 -11.24 15.66
N ASN A 285 14.85 -10.17 16.40
CA ASN A 285 14.62 -10.12 17.85
C ASN A 285 13.12 -10.15 18.20
N GLU A 286 12.27 -9.46 17.45
CA GLU A 286 10.81 -9.50 17.65
C GLU A 286 10.24 -10.91 17.45
N ILE A 287 10.67 -11.60 16.39
CA ILE A 287 10.30 -12.98 16.13
C ILE A 287 10.80 -13.89 17.25
N LEU A 288 12.05 -13.74 17.68
CA LEU A 288 12.66 -14.54 18.75
C LEU A 288 11.81 -14.48 20.02
N LEU A 289 11.46 -13.27 20.46
CA LEU A 289 10.61 -13.05 21.64
C LEU A 289 9.23 -13.68 21.46
N THR A 290 8.64 -13.55 20.26
CA THR A 290 7.33 -14.12 19.98
C THR A 290 7.36 -15.64 20.05
N LEU A 291 8.33 -16.29 19.41
CA LEU A 291 8.49 -17.75 19.46
C LEU A 291 8.83 -18.26 20.86
N GLN A 292 9.66 -17.55 21.63
CA GLN A 292 9.97 -17.88 23.02
C GLN A 292 8.73 -17.84 23.91
N ASN A 293 7.86 -16.85 23.72
CA ASN A 293 6.58 -16.79 24.41
C ASN A 293 5.64 -17.91 23.98
N GLU A 294 5.68 -18.34 22.71
CA GLU A 294 4.87 -19.46 22.24
C GLU A 294 5.32 -20.78 22.85
N ILE A 295 6.61 -21.11 22.86
CA ILE A 295 7.09 -22.39 23.42
C ILE A 295 6.76 -22.54 24.91
N ALA A 296 6.64 -21.42 25.65
CA ALA A 296 6.29 -21.44 27.07
C ALA A 296 4.82 -21.82 27.34
N LYS A 297 3.96 -21.80 26.31
CA LYS A 297 2.52 -22.07 26.43
C LYS A 297 2.14 -23.53 26.19
N TYR A 298 3.03 -24.35 25.63
CA TYR A 298 2.72 -25.70 25.17
C TYR A 298 3.71 -26.71 25.74
N ASP A 299 3.29 -27.97 25.80
CA ASP A 299 4.15 -29.06 26.23
C ASP A 299 5.34 -29.25 25.29
N SER A 300 6.47 -29.70 25.87
CA SER A 300 7.75 -29.86 25.15
C SER A 300 7.67 -30.77 23.94
N ASP A 301 6.74 -31.73 23.96
CA ASP A 301 6.59 -32.77 22.95
C ASP A 301 5.55 -32.37 21.87
N SER A 302 4.97 -31.17 21.97
CA SER A 302 4.03 -30.67 20.98
C SER A 302 4.71 -30.36 19.64
N TYR A 303 3.96 -30.53 18.54
CA TYR A 303 4.38 -30.07 17.22
C TYR A 303 4.77 -28.59 17.23
N ARG A 304 4.01 -27.77 17.98
CA ARG A 304 4.21 -26.32 18.07
C ARG A 304 5.55 -25.94 18.69
N VAL A 305 5.95 -26.62 19.76
CA VAL A 305 7.28 -26.44 20.37
C VAL A 305 8.36 -26.93 19.40
N SER A 306 8.21 -28.13 18.85
CA SER A 306 9.18 -28.70 17.91
C SER A 306 9.44 -27.79 16.72
N TYR A 307 8.37 -27.26 16.12
CA TYR A 307 8.44 -26.30 15.03
C TYR A 307 9.16 -25.01 15.44
N SER A 308 8.74 -24.41 16.56
CA SER A 308 9.23 -23.10 17.02
C SER A 308 10.70 -23.13 17.41
N VAL A 309 11.17 -24.19 18.07
CA VAL A 309 12.56 -24.38 18.49
C VAL A 309 13.52 -24.33 17.30
N ILE A 310 13.18 -24.98 16.19
CA ILE A 310 14.00 -24.97 14.98
C ILE A 310 14.06 -23.56 14.36
N ARG A 311 12.96 -22.81 14.38
CA ARG A 311 12.94 -21.43 13.87
C ARG A 311 13.69 -20.46 14.78
N ILE A 312 13.62 -20.64 16.11
CA ILE A 312 14.45 -19.91 17.07
C ILE A 312 15.94 -20.08 16.74
N PHE A 313 16.38 -21.32 16.45
CA PHE A 313 17.76 -21.57 16.06
C PHE A 313 18.17 -20.84 14.76
N LYS A 314 17.30 -20.83 13.74
CA LYS A 314 17.54 -20.05 12.51
C LYS A 314 17.68 -18.55 12.80
N ILE A 315 16.94 -18.02 13.76
CA ILE A 315 17.02 -16.61 14.14
C ILE A 315 18.33 -16.28 14.86
N TYR A 316 18.83 -17.18 15.70
CA TYR A 316 20.16 -17.04 16.29
C TYR A 316 21.25 -16.92 15.23
N ASP A 317 21.12 -17.63 14.11
CA ASP A 317 22.04 -17.51 12.95
C ASP A 317 21.93 -16.12 12.29
N ILE A 318 20.71 -15.63 12.02
CA ILE A 318 20.46 -14.27 11.50
C ILE A 318 21.09 -13.19 12.40
N LEU A 319 21.06 -13.41 13.72
CA LEU A 319 21.61 -12.49 14.71
C LEU A 319 23.12 -12.64 14.93
N ASN A 320 23.80 -13.53 14.21
CA ASN A 320 25.22 -13.89 14.41
C ASN A 320 25.53 -14.36 15.85
N LYS A 321 24.62 -15.17 16.42
CA LYS A 321 24.66 -15.71 17.79
C LYS A 321 24.55 -17.24 17.78
N GLN A 322 25.33 -17.88 16.92
CA GLN A 322 25.22 -19.33 16.69
C GLN A 322 25.52 -20.13 17.96
N ASN A 323 26.46 -19.69 18.80
CA ASN A 323 26.80 -20.37 20.05
C ASN A 323 25.63 -20.36 21.01
N GLU A 324 24.97 -19.22 21.20
CA GLU A 324 23.74 -19.11 22.01
C GLU A 324 22.62 -19.98 21.44
N GLY A 325 22.50 -20.07 20.12
CA GLY A 325 21.57 -20.96 19.45
C GLY A 325 21.83 -22.43 19.77
N PHE A 326 23.08 -22.89 19.75
CA PHE A 326 23.43 -24.25 20.13
C PHE A 326 23.19 -24.52 21.62
N GLU A 327 23.51 -23.58 22.50
CA GLU A 327 23.21 -23.72 23.94
C GLU A 327 21.69 -23.82 24.19
N PHE A 328 20.89 -23.00 23.51
CA PHE A 328 19.43 -23.06 23.56
C PHE A 328 18.90 -24.45 23.14
N LEU A 329 19.42 -25.01 22.04
CA LEU A 329 18.95 -26.30 21.52
C LEU A 329 19.22 -27.49 22.44
N LYS A 330 20.19 -27.40 23.37
CA LYS A 330 20.48 -28.51 24.31
C LYS A 330 19.28 -28.90 25.17
N GLY A 331 18.39 -27.94 25.49
CA GLY A 331 17.15 -28.21 26.22
C GLY A 331 16.13 -29.04 25.45
N TYR A 332 16.33 -29.23 24.14
CA TYR A 332 15.35 -29.79 23.20
C TYR A 332 15.87 -31.03 22.47
N MET A 333 16.89 -31.71 23.00
CA MET A 333 17.54 -32.89 22.38
C MET A 333 16.62 -34.12 22.17
N LYS A 334 15.43 -34.13 22.77
CA LYS A 334 14.41 -35.16 22.51
C LYS A 334 13.77 -34.98 21.11
N ILE A 335 13.75 -33.77 20.58
CA ILE A 335 13.21 -33.48 19.25
C ILE A 335 14.18 -34.03 18.19
N PRO A 336 13.73 -34.94 17.28
CA PRO A 336 14.61 -35.57 16.29
C PRO A 336 15.35 -34.56 15.39
N GLU A 337 14.67 -33.49 14.98
CA GLU A 337 15.23 -32.43 14.14
C GLU A 337 16.36 -31.68 14.85
N VAL A 338 16.21 -31.43 16.15
CA VAL A 338 17.25 -30.81 16.97
C VAL A 338 18.46 -31.73 17.08
N ARG A 339 18.24 -33.02 17.34
CA ARG A 339 19.32 -34.01 17.40
C ARG A 339 20.09 -34.12 16.07
N LYS A 340 19.39 -34.08 14.94
CA LYS A 340 20.01 -34.04 13.60
C LYS A 340 20.95 -32.84 13.43
N ILE A 341 20.63 -31.67 13.97
CA ILE A 341 21.51 -30.49 13.94
C ILE A 341 22.83 -30.78 14.66
N PHE A 342 22.80 -31.38 15.85
CA PHE A 342 24.03 -31.74 16.59
C PHE A 342 24.81 -32.86 15.92
N ILE A 343 24.14 -33.88 15.35
CA ILE A 343 24.78 -34.94 14.58
C ILE A 343 25.55 -34.34 13.40
N ASN A 344 24.91 -33.48 12.60
CA ASN A 344 25.53 -32.83 11.45
C ASN A 344 26.71 -31.95 11.87
N LYS A 345 26.61 -31.24 13.00
CA LYS A 345 27.74 -30.49 13.57
C LYS A 345 28.94 -31.40 13.85
N LYS A 346 28.71 -32.53 14.51
CA LYS A 346 29.78 -33.50 14.84
C LYS A 346 30.39 -34.16 13.62
N ILE A 347 29.57 -34.47 12.61
CA ILE A 347 30.05 -34.95 11.31
C ILE A 347 30.96 -33.92 10.65
N ASN A 348 30.55 -32.65 10.62
CA ASN A 348 31.35 -31.56 10.03
C ASN A 348 32.65 -31.28 10.79
N GLU A 349 32.67 -31.52 12.10
CA GLU A 349 33.87 -31.45 12.95
C GLU A 349 34.79 -32.69 12.83
N GLY A 350 34.38 -33.73 12.08
CA GLY A 350 35.09 -35.02 12.00
C GLY A 350 34.96 -35.90 13.25
N ALA A 351 34.10 -35.52 14.20
CA ALA A 351 33.85 -36.23 15.45
C ALA A 351 32.82 -37.36 15.26
N PHE A 352 33.12 -38.33 14.41
CA PHE A 352 32.17 -39.38 14.00
C PHE A 352 31.68 -40.24 15.17
N SER A 353 32.53 -40.56 16.14
CA SER A 353 32.12 -41.36 17.32
C SER A 353 31.12 -40.63 18.21
N GLU A 354 31.22 -39.30 18.32
CA GLU A 354 30.23 -38.50 19.04
C GLU A 354 28.91 -38.40 18.26
N ALA A 355 28.99 -38.29 16.93
CA ALA A 355 27.81 -38.34 16.06
C ALA A 355 27.07 -39.68 16.18
N GLU A 356 27.80 -40.81 16.18
CA GLU A 356 27.25 -42.14 16.37
C GLU A 356 26.55 -42.28 17.73
N LYS A 357 27.18 -41.79 18.80
CA LYS A 357 26.57 -41.77 20.13
C LYS A 357 25.23 -41.03 20.15
N LEU A 358 25.16 -39.85 19.53
CA LEU A 358 23.92 -39.07 19.42
C LEU A 358 22.83 -39.83 18.66
N ILE A 359 23.19 -40.58 17.60
CA ILE A 359 22.26 -41.43 16.84
C ILE A 359 21.72 -42.56 17.72
N GLN A 360 22.60 -43.29 18.40
CA GLN A 360 22.21 -44.41 19.27
C GLN A 360 21.28 -43.96 20.41
N GLU A 361 21.59 -42.83 21.05
CA GLU A 361 20.71 -42.23 22.06
C GLU A 361 19.34 -41.84 21.48
N GLY A 362 19.29 -41.37 20.24
CA GLY A 362 18.04 -41.05 19.55
C GLY A 362 17.19 -42.30 19.29
N ILE A 363 17.81 -43.39 18.84
CA ILE A 363 17.15 -44.69 18.62
C ILE A 363 16.58 -45.22 19.94
N ALA A 364 17.30 -45.08 21.05
CA ALA A 364 16.84 -45.53 22.37
C ALA A 364 15.63 -44.73 22.89
N LEU A 365 15.49 -43.46 22.49
CA LEU A 365 14.36 -42.59 22.84
C LEU A 365 13.15 -42.78 21.93
N ALA A 366 13.34 -43.30 20.72
CA ALA A 366 12.24 -43.56 19.80
C ALA A 366 11.32 -44.60 20.43
N PRO A 367 9.99 -44.36 20.49
CA PRO A 367 9.06 -45.36 20.97
C PRO A 367 9.24 -46.63 20.13
N LYS A 368 9.34 -47.78 20.81
CA LYS A 368 9.23 -49.09 20.14
C LYS A 368 7.83 -49.17 19.56
N HIS A 369 7.66 -48.75 18.32
CA HIS A 369 6.46 -49.02 17.57
C HIS A 369 6.40 -50.53 17.33
N HIS A 370 5.74 -51.23 18.25
CA HIS A 370 5.11 -52.50 17.91
C HIS A 370 3.95 -52.15 16.98
N TRP A 371 4.17 -52.37 15.70
CA TRP A 371 3.07 -52.51 14.75
C TRP A 371 2.42 -53.85 15.08
N GLU A 372 1.36 -53.82 15.90
CA GLU A 372 0.42 -54.94 16.02
C GLU A 372 -0.61 -54.90 14.89
#